data_AF-A0A0M3J929-F1
#
_entry.id   AF-A0A0M3J929-F1
#
_cell.length_a   1.000
_cell.length_b   1.000
_cell.length_c   1.000
_cell.angle_alpha   90.00
_cell.angle_beta   90.00
_cell.angle_gamma   90.00
#
_symmetry.space_group_name_H-M   'P 1'
#
loop_
_entity.id
_entity.type
_entity.pdbx_description
1 polymer ?
#
loop_
_entity_poly.entity_id
_entity_poly.type
_entity_poly.pdbx_seq_one_letter_code
_entity_poly.pdbx_strand_id
1 'polypeptide(L)'
;MSWPEEVSRLETSSNGDSESSESEGEPTSSHNGVTGIYNMGNTCYMNSAIQCLSNTKPLTEYFIEGRHKVDMKKYTFAVFIENFLL
;
A
#
# COMPACT_ATOMS: atom_id res chain seq x y z
N MET A 1 -13.47 5.86 -9.26
CA MET A 1 -12.60 5.00 -10.08
C MET A 1 -12.40 3.72 -9.31
N SER A 2 -13.21 2.70 -9.63
CA SER A 2 -12.99 1.34 -9.16
C SER A 2 -11.76 0.81 -9.89
N TRP A 3 -10.81 0.27 -9.14
CA TRP A 3 -9.60 -0.33 -9.70
C TRP A 3 -10.00 -1.41 -10.72
N PRO A 4 -9.46 -1.42 -11.96
CA PRO A 4 -9.92 -2.36 -12.96
C PRO A 4 -9.34 -3.75 -12.70
N GLU A 5 -10.13 -4.78 -12.99
CA GLU A 5 -9.80 -6.22 -12.98
C GLU A 5 -8.56 -6.57 -13.87
N GLU A 6 -8.04 -5.60 -14.62
CA GLU A 6 -6.86 -5.70 -15.47
C GLU A 6 -5.57 -6.05 -14.73
N VAL A 7 -5.44 -5.69 -13.46
CA VAL A 7 -4.24 -6.03 -12.67
C VAL A 7 -4.18 -7.53 -12.37
N SER A 8 -5.32 -8.23 -12.38
CA SER A 8 -5.38 -9.69 -12.27
C SER A 8 -4.92 -10.41 -13.55
N ARG A 9 -4.96 -9.75 -14.72
CA ARG A 9 -4.56 -10.39 -16.00
C ARG A 9 -3.04 -10.48 -16.20
N LEU A 10 -2.27 -9.61 -15.55
CA LEU A 10 -0.81 -9.58 -15.69
C LEU A 10 -0.11 -10.84 -15.13
N GLU A 11 -0.82 -11.72 -14.42
CA GLU A 11 -0.29 -13.00 -13.94
C GLU A 11 -0.28 -14.13 -15.01
N THR A 12 -0.90 -13.94 -16.18
CA THR A 12 -1.08 -15.02 -17.18
C THR A 12 0.00 -15.14 -18.26
N SER A 13 1.11 -14.40 -18.20
CA SER A 13 2.20 -14.52 -19.18
C SER A 13 3.37 -15.38 -18.69
N SER A 14 3.11 -16.68 -18.48
CA SER A 14 4.15 -17.70 -18.65
C SER A 14 3.55 -19.08 -18.99
N ASN A 15 3.65 -19.44 -20.27
CA ASN A 15 3.60 -20.78 -20.89
C ASN A 15 2.33 -21.65 -20.84
N GLY A 16 1.81 -21.94 -22.04
CA GLY A 16 1.29 -23.27 -22.41
C GLY A 16 -0.18 -23.32 -22.82
N ASP A 17 -0.42 -23.61 -24.10
CA ASP A 17 -1.71 -23.91 -24.70
C ASP A 17 -2.48 -25.01 -23.95
N SER A 18 -3.80 -24.85 -23.73
CA SER A 18 -4.85 -25.87 -23.95
C SER A 18 -6.22 -25.46 -23.37
N GLU A 19 -7.26 -25.96 -24.04
CA GLU A 19 -8.69 -25.67 -23.94
C GLU A 19 -9.37 -25.91 -22.56
N SER A 20 -10.41 -25.09 -22.36
CA SER A 20 -11.64 -25.26 -21.56
C SER A 20 -11.71 -26.31 -20.44
N SER A 21 -11.95 -25.83 -19.21
CA SER A 21 -12.96 -26.39 -18.31
C SER A 21 -13.22 -25.44 -17.14
N GLU A 22 -14.50 -25.18 -16.87
CA GLU A 22 -15.00 -24.43 -15.72
C GLU A 22 -14.41 -24.96 -14.40
N SER A 23 -13.72 -24.12 -13.62
CA SER A 23 -13.24 -24.50 -12.28
C SER A 23 -13.47 -23.39 -11.26
N GLU A 24 -14.12 -23.79 -10.17
CA GLU A 24 -14.24 -23.15 -8.86
C GLU A 24 -13.07 -22.22 -8.51
N GLY A 25 -13.38 -21.06 -7.93
CA GLY A 25 -12.45 -19.96 -7.68
C GLY A 25 -11.20 -20.34 -6.90
N GLU A 26 -10.09 -20.47 -7.63
CA GLU A 26 -8.72 -20.50 -7.10
C GLU A 26 -8.42 -19.17 -6.38
N PRO A 27 -7.75 -19.19 -5.20
CA PRO A 27 -7.34 -17.99 -4.52
C PRO A 27 -6.24 -17.32 -5.34
N THR A 28 -6.60 -16.29 -6.11
CA THR A 28 -5.64 -15.42 -6.79
C THR A 28 -4.58 -15.00 -5.78
N SER A 29 -3.30 -15.25 -6.07
CA SER A 29 -2.18 -14.84 -5.23
C SER A 29 -2.14 -13.33 -5.12
N SER A 30 -2.88 -12.78 -4.15
CA SER A 30 -2.95 -11.34 -3.94
C SER A 30 -1.56 -10.82 -3.59
N HIS A 31 -0.94 -10.10 -4.52
CA HIS A 31 0.34 -9.47 -4.26
C HIS A 31 0.14 -8.39 -3.20
N ASN A 32 0.73 -8.60 -2.01
CA ASN A 32 0.64 -7.65 -0.90
C ASN A 32 1.04 -6.25 -1.38
N GLY A 33 0.24 -5.25 -1.01
CA GLY A 33 0.47 -3.85 -1.36
C GLY A 33 -0.16 -3.39 -2.69
N VAL A 34 -0.73 -4.29 -3.49
CA VAL A 34 -1.44 -3.93 -4.74
C VAL A 34 -2.94 -3.83 -4.46
N THR A 35 -3.35 -2.72 -3.83
CA THR A 35 -4.76 -2.45 -3.52
C THR A 35 -5.17 -1.01 -3.85
N GLY A 36 -6.42 -0.85 -4.30
CA GLY A 36 -7.01 0.45 -4.61
C GLY A 36 -7.45 1.21 -3.36
N ILE A 37 -7.29 2.53 -3.36
CA ILE A 37 -7.82 3.42 -2.31
C ILE A 37 -9.11 4.07 -2.81
N TYR A 38 -10.20 3.95 -2.05
CA TYR A 38 -11.49 4.55 -2.40
C TYR A 38 -11.39 6.08 -2.49
N ASN A 39 -11.94 6.66 -3.56
CA ASN A 39 -11.97 8.11 -3.74
C ASN A 39 -13.21 8.69 -3.07
N MET A 40 -13.02 9.45 -1.99
CA MET A 40 -14.11 10.11 -1.24
C MET A 40 -14.37 11.53 -1.76
N GLY A 41 -14.44 11.72 -3.08
CA GLY A 41 -14.71 13.02 -3.71
C GLY A 41 -13.53 14.00 -3.56
N ASN A 42 -12.93 14.42 -4.67
CA ASN A 42 -11.75 15.29 -4.68
C ASN A 42 -10.54 14.79 -3.86
N THR A 43 -10.50 13.53 -3.41
CA THR A 43 -9.34 12.97 -2.69
C THR A 43 -8.38 12.23 -3.61
N CYS A 44 -8.65 12.15 -4.91
CA CYS A 44 -7.81 11.41 -5.86
C CYS A 44 -6.35 11.90 -5.89
N TYR A 45 -6.11 13.20 -5.68
CA TYR A 45 -4.75 13.75 -5.58
C TYR A 45 -3.98 13.17 -4.37
N MET A 46 -4.70 12.94 -3.27
CA MET A 46 -4.13 12.38 -2.05
C MET A 46 -3.94 10.87 -2.21
N ASN A 47 -4.93 10.20 -2.79
CA ASN A 47 -4.88 8.76 -3.04
C ASN A 47 -3.68 8.39 -3.93
N SER A 48 -3.40 9.15 -5.00
CA SER A 48 -2.24 8.90 -5.86
C SER A 48 -0.91 9.11 -5.13
N ALA A 49 -0.80 10.17 -4.32
CA ALA A 49 0.39 10.40 -3.50
C ALA A 49 0.62 9.26 -2.48
N ILE A 50 -0.44 8.82 -1.79
CA ILE A 50 -0.35 7.72 -0.82
C ILE A 50 0.08 6.41 -1.51
N GLN A 51 -0.45 6.10 -2.68
CA GLN A 51 -0.06 4.90 -3.44
C GLN A 51 1.41 4.95 -3.86
N CYS A 52 1.93 6.09 -4.34
CA CYS A 52 3.35 6.25 -4.67
C CYS A 52 4.25 6.04 -3.44
N LEU A 53 3.89 6.64 -2.31
CA LEU A 53 4.65 6.52 -1.06
C LEU A 53 4.60 5.08 -0.52
N SER A 54 3.44 4.43 -0.58
CA SER A 54 3.27 3.03 -0.12
C SER A 54 4.04 2.02 -0.97
N ASN A 55 4.37 2.35 -2.22
CA ASN A 55 5.21 1.51 -3.08
C ASN A 55 6.71 1.84 -2.97
N THR A 56 7.08 2.74 -2.08
CA THR A 56 8.49 3.10 -1.84
C THR A 56 9.05 2.23 -0.72
N LYS A 57 9.73 1.12 -1.09
CA LYS A 57 10.18 0.06 -0.16
C LYS A 57 10.80 0.56 1.16
N PRO A 58 11.81 1.46 1.18
CA PRO A 58 12.40 1.92 2.44
C PRO A 58 11.40 2.63 3.37
N LEU A 59 10.45 3.35 2.79
CA LEU A 59 9.40 4.05 3.53
C LEU A 59 8.35 3.08 4.05
N THR A 60 7.95 2.12 3.22
CA THR A 60 7.00 1.06 3.59
C THR A 60 7.54 0.24 4.76
N GLU A 61 8.79 -0.20 4.71
CA GLU A 61 9.46 -0.93 5.80
C GLU A 61 9.50 -0.10 7.09
N TYR A 62 9.84 1.19 7.00
CA TYR A 62 9.84 2.09 8.16
C TYR A 62 8.48 2.17 8.88
N PHE A 63 7.38 2.21 8.13
CA PHE A 63 6.04 2.24 8.72
C PHE A 63 5.61 0.87 9.25
N ILE A 64 5.92 -0.23 8.54
CA ILE A 64 5.62 -1.60 8.96
C ILE A 64 6.34 -1.96 10.27
N GLU A 65 7.62 -1.60 10.39
CA GLU A 65 8.44 -1.83 11.59
C GLU A 65 8.02 -0.93 12.78
N GLY A 66 7.12 0.03 12.57
CA GLY A 66 6.64 0.92 13.63
C GLY A 66 7.65 1.97 14.10
N ARG A 67 8.76 2.17 13.38
CA ARG A 67 9.82 3.14 13.74
C ARG A 67 9.29 4.56 13.93
N HIS A 68 8.30 4.97 13.13
CA HIS A 68 7.60 6.25 13.27
C HIS A 68 7.04 6.51 14.67
N LYS A 69 6.60 5.49 15.41
CA LYS A 69 6.07 5.65 16.77
C LYS A 69 7.16 6.06 17.75
N VAL A 70 8.36 5.51 17.59
CA VAL A 70 9.52 5.84 18.40
C VAL A 70 9.97 7.26 18.10
N ASP A 71 10.07 7.60 16.82
CA ASP A 71 10.52 8.93 16.42
C ASP A 71 9.51 10.02 16.80
N MET A 72 8.20 9.77 16.66
CA MET A 72 7.17 10.69 17.17
C MET A 72 7.33 10.95 18.67
N LYS A 73 7.58 9.91 19.49
CA LYS A 73 7.81 10.07 20.94
C LYS A 73 9.07 10.89 21.22
N LYS A 74 10.14 10.72 20.44
CA LYS A 74 11.36 11.54 20.56
C LYS A 74 11.05 13.01 20.27
N TYR A 75 10.29 13.30 19.21
CA TYR A 75 9.89 14.68 18.89
C TYR A 75 8.97 15.27 19.95
N THR A 76 8.00 14.52 20.47
CA THR A 76 7.17 15.00 21.58
C THR A 76 8.00 15.28 22.81
N PHE A 77 8.95 14.41 23.17
CA PHE A 77 9.84 14.62 24.30
C PHE A 77 10.80 15.79 24.08
N ALA A 78 11.37 15.91 22.88
CA ALA A 78 12.26 17.02 22.52
C ALA A 78 11.52 18.36 22.54
N VAL A 79 10.32 18.44 21.94
CA VAL A 79 9.47 19.64 21.98
C VAL A 79 9.06 19.97 23.42
N PHE A 80 8.75 18.96 24.24
CA PHE A 80 8.44 19.16 25.66
C PHE A 80 9.63 19.70 26.45
N ILE A 81 10.83 19.17 26.22
CA ILE A 81 12.06 19.66 26.85
C ILE A 81 12.35 21.10 26.43
N GLU A 82 12.31 21.39 25.13
CA GLU A 82 12.62 22.72 24.57
C GLU A 82 11.61 23.81 24.96
N ASN A 83 10.34 23.47 25.19
CA ASN A 83 9.29 24.48 25.44
C ASN A 83 8.78 24.54 26.89
N PHE A 84 9.14 23.58 27.75
CA PHE A 84 8.55 23.48 29.09
C PHE A 84 9.55 23.23 30.21
N LEU A 85 10.75 22.74 29.92
CA LEU A 85 11.79 22.47 30.92
C LEU A 85 13.03 23.37 30.79
N LEU A 86 13.10 24.19 29.74
CA LEU A 86 14.03 25.31 29.57
C LEU A 86 13.24 26.63 29.63
#